data_AF-A0A931B0X8-F1
#
_entry.id   AF-A0A931B0X8-F1
#
_cell.length_a   1.000
_cell.length_b   1.000
_cell.length_c   1.000
_cell.angle_alpha   90.00
_cell.angle_beta   90.00
_cell.angle_gamma   90.00
#
_symmetry.space_group_name_H-M   'P 1'
#
loop_
_entity.id
_entity.type
_entity.pdbx_description
1 polymer ?
#
loop_
_entity_poly.entity_id
_entity_poly.type
_entity_poly.pdbx_seq_one_letter_code
_entity_poly.pdbx_strand_id
1 'polypeptide(L)'
;LLGMNGWYDYQFSQNKENKQILRMKNLYWYDRFIQREGSDLEVNARFLEAVKRLLDDLDSKGLEVILATHFVPKKEFIVYQNAPYERWNNLNAFLGSASFGELLDQYHHIKQVVFGHTHRRFEEKTIHGTIYSCRPFGYCYEWQLTRDFVQEHHLIEQYNPMKLRTLLRQHYPLFSEYQTHHLSKEFEKAMTIIPY
;
A
#
# COMPACT_ATOMS: atom_id res chain seq x y z
N LEU A 1 20.28 0.61 0.62
CA LEU A 1 18.88 0.12 0.50
C LEU A 1 18.57 -0.77 1.70
N LEU A 2 17.51 -0.45 2.45
CA LEU A 2 17.04 -1.21 3.60
C LEU A 2 15.64 -1.78 3.31
N GLY A 3 15.55 -3.09 3.09
CA GLY A 3 14.28 -3.77 2.84
C GLY A 3 13.69 -4.36 4.12
N MET A 4 12.42 -4.09 4.39
CA MET A 4 11.74 -4.57 5.60
C MET A 4 10.27 -4.87 5.31
N ASN A 5 9.76 -5.99 5.81
CA ASN A 5 8.37 -6.38 5.51
C ASN A 5 7.35 -5.35 6.04
N GLY A 6 7.48 -4.93 7.30
CA GLY A 6 6.47 -4.14 8.01
C GLY A 6 5.33 -4.98 8.58
N TRP A 7 4.41 -4.31 9.27
CA TRP A 7 3.12 -4.85 9.73
C TRP A 7 2.15 -3.69 9.99
N TYR A 8 1.07 -3.92 10.75
CA TYR A 8 0.08 -2.89 11.11
C TYR A 8 -0.21 -2.84 12.60
N ASP A 9 -0.62 -1.65 13.04
CA ASP A 9 -0.93 -1.30 14.43
C ASP A 9 -2.38 -0.83 14.63
N TYR A 10 -3.21 -0.98 13.60
CA TYR A 10 -4.59 -0.55 13.54
C TYR A 10 -4.84 0.96 13.60
N GLN A 11 -3.80 1.80 13.65
CA GLN A 11 -3.98 3.23 13.93
C GLN A 11 -4.66 4.00 12.79
N PHE A 12 -4.61 3.49 11.56
CA PHE A 12 -5.37 4.05 10.43
C PHE A 12 -6.88 3.73 10.48
N SER A 13 -7.33 2.91 11.43
CA SER A 13 -8.73 2.63 11.66
C SER A 13 -9.49 3.84 12.23
N GLN A 14 -10.72 4.04 11.74
CA GLN A 14 -11.70 4.93 12.39
C GLN A 14 -12.31 4.28 13.64
N ASN A 15 -12.34 2.94 13.69
CA ASN A 15 -12.72 2.19 14.88
C ASN A 15 -11.56 2.15 15.87
N LYS A 16 -11.79 2.50 17.13
CA LYS A 16 -10.78 2.51 18.20
C LYS A 16 -10.82 1.27 19.08
N GLU A 17 -11.81 0.40 18.90
CA GLU A 17 -11.94 -0.84 19.67
C GLU A 17 -11.23 -2.01 18.99
N ASN A 18 -10.04 -2.37 19.50
CA ASN A 18 -9.24 -3.47 18.95
C ASN A 18 -10.00 -4.80 18.87
N LYS A 19 -10.90 -5.09 19.80
CA LYS A 19 -11.74 -6.31 19.76
C LYS A 19 -12.63 -6.35 18.51
N GLN A 20 -13.19 -5.21 18.10
CA GLN A 20 -14.03 -5.12 16.91
C GLN A 20 -13.20 -5.26 15.63
N ILE A 21 -12.01 -4.65 15.60
CA ILE A 21 -11.05 -4.79 14.50
C ILE A 21 -10.62 -6.25 14.33
N LEU A 22 -10.27 -6.92 15.43
CA LEU A 22 -9.90 -8.35 15.42
C LEU A 22 -11.04 -9.24 14.94
N ARG A 23 -12.28 -8.98 15.37
CA ARG A 23 -13.45 -9.71 14.88
C ARG A 23 -13.59 -9.56 13.36
N MET A 24 -13.43 -8.35 12.84
CA MET A 24 -13.45 -8.13 11.39
C MET A 24 -12.27 -8.84 10.69
N LYS A 25 -11.06 -8.78 11.25
CA LYS A 25 -9.88 -9.48 10.69
C LYS A 25 -10.18 -10.95 10.47
N ASN A 26 -10.70 -11.62 11.51
CA ASN A 26 -10.98 -13.04 11.50
C ASN A 26 -12.11 -13.44 10.53
N LEU A 27 -12.98 -12.50 10.16
CA LEU A 27 -14.07 -12.75 9.21
C LEU A 27 -13.65 -12.49 7.76
N TYR A 28 -12.96 -11.37 7.51
CA TYR A 28 -12.84 -10.83 6.14
C TYR A 28 -11.40 -10.64 5.67
N TRP A 29 -10.43 -10.48 6.58
CA TRP A 29 -9.07 -10.13 6.18
C TRP A 29 -8.24 -11.38 5.91
N TYR A 30 -7.46 -11.36 4.82
CA TYR A 30 -6.70 -12.53 4.37
C TYR A 30 -5.58 -12.92 5.34
N ASP A 31 -4.96 -11.95 6.02
CA ASP A 31 -3.86 -12.25 6.94
C ASP A 31 -4.29 -13.08 8.16
N ARG A 32 -5.59 -13.33 8.36
CA ARG A 32 -6.08 -14.26 9.39
C ARG A 32 -5.50 -15.68 9.25
N PHE A 33 -5.05 -16.05 8.05
CA PHE A 33 -4.41 -17.35 7.80
C PHE A 33 -2.91 -17.35 8.09
N ILE A 34 -2.31 -16.18 8.30
CA ILE A 34 -0.87 -16.07 8.60
C ILE A 34 -0.67 -16.36 10.08
N GLN A 35 0.02 -17.45 10.37
CA GLN A 35 0.42 -17.79 11.73
C GLN A 35 1.66 -16.99 12.13
N ARG A 36 1.53 -16.18 13.19
CA ARG A 36 2.63 -15.44 13.81
C ARG A 36 2.55 -15.62 15.31
N GLU A 37 3.69 -15.56 15.98
CA GLU A 37 3.75 -15.50 17.44
C GLU A 37 3.31 -14.11 17.91
N GLY A 38 2.31 -14.06 18.78
CA GLY A 38 1.74 -12.81 19.30
C GLY A 38 0.70 -12.14 18.39
N SER A 39 0.04 -11.15 18.96
CA SER A 39 -0.94 -10.27 18.30
C SER A 39 -0.30 -9.34 17.28
N ASP A 40 -1.11 -8.74 16.40
CA ASP A 40 -0.61 -7.78 15.41
C ASP A 40 0.14 -6.61 16.06
N LEU A 41 -0.32 -6.14 17.21
CA LEU A 41 0.32 -5.05 17.94
C LEU A 41 1.68 -5.47 18.51
N GLU A 42 1.80 -6.69 19.03
CA GLU A 42 3.07 -7.22 19.53
C GLU A 42 4.05 -7.50 18.39
N VAL A 43 3.57 -8.01 17.26
CA VAL A 43 4.38 -8.19 16.04
C VAL A 43 4.90 -6.84 15.55
N ASN A 44 4.03 -5.82 15.48
CA ASN A 44 4.43 -4.48 15.07
C ASN A 44 5.41 -3.87 16.06
N ALA A 45 5.19 -4.00 17.37
CA ALA A 45 6.10 -3.47 18.40
C ALA A 45 7.52 -4.06 18.28
N ARG A 46 7.64 -5.39 18.15
CA ARG A 46 8.94 -6.05 17.94
C ARG A 46 9.59 -5.62 16.62
N PHE A 47 8.78 -5.44 15.58
CA PHE A 47 9.25 -4.89 14.30
C PHE A 47 9.85 -3.49 14.50
N LEU A 48 9.14 -2.56 15.17
CA LEU A 48 9.62 -1.21 15.43
C LEU A 48 10.94 -1.19 16.21
N GLU A 49 11.08 -2.04 17.23
CA GLU A 49 12.32 -2.16 18.00
C GLU A 49 13.49 -2.66 17.14
N ALA A 50 13.24 -3.62 16.25
CA ALA A 50 14.25 -4.11 15.32
C ALA A 50 14.65 -3.04 14.29
N VAL A 51 13.68 -2.31 13.72
CA VAL A 51 13.97 -1.23 12.77
C VAL A 51 14.74 -0.10 13.44
N LYS A 52 14.34 0.30 14.65
CA LYS A 52 15.04 1.34 15.40
C LYS A 52 16.52 1.01 15.56
N ARG A 53 16.84 -0.20 16.02
CA ARG A 53 18.24 -0.65 16.18
C ARG A 53 19.03 -0.59 14.88
N LEU A 54 18.42 -0.99 13.76
CA LEU A 54 19.06 -0.94 12.45
C LEU A 54 19.29 0.51 11.99
N LEU A 55 18.31 1.39 12.15
CA LEU A 55 18.44 2.79 11.77
C LEU A 55 19.47 3.52 12.64
N ASP A 56 19.52 3.25 13.95
CA ASP A 56 20.54 3.77 14.86
C ASP A 56 21.96 3.35 14.40
N ASP A 57 22.15 2.07 14.04
CA ASP A 57 23.44 1.56 13.55
C ASP A 57 23.86 2.20 12.22
N LEU A 58 22.92 2.37 11.29
CA LEU A 58 23.19 3.01 10.00
C LEU A 58 23.50 4.50 10.14
N ASP A 59 22.79 5.21 11.02
CA ASP A 59 23.04 6.61 11.36
C ASP A 59 24.44 6.78 11.95
N SER A 60 24.83 5.91 12.87
CA SER A 60 26.16 5.94 13.50
C SER A 60 27.31 5.76 12.50
N LYS A 61 27.03 5.13 11.36
CA LYS A 61 27.96 4.91 10.24
C LYS A 61 27.89 6.04 9.20
N GLY A 62 27.01 7.02 9.37
CA GLY A 62 26.79 8.11 8.42
C GLY A 62 26.19 7.64 7.09
N LEU A 63 25.46 6.54 7.08
CA LEU A 63 24.91 5.96 5.85
C LEU A 63 23.53 6.53 5.55
N GLU A 64 23.33 6.96 4.30
CA GLU A 64 22.01 7.35 3.81
C GLU A 64 21.14 6.12 3.50
N VAL A 65 19.85 6.23 3.78
CA VAL A 65 18.90 5.13 3.67
C VAL A 65 17.81 5.42 2.64
N ILE A 66 17.72 4.53 1.66
CA ILE A 66 16.50 4.26 0.92
C ILE A 66 15.82 3.07 1.59
N LEU A 67 14.61 3.24 2.09
CA LEU A 67 13.84 2.22 2.77
C LEU A 67 12.76 1.65 1.84
N ALA A 68 12.65 0.34 1.76
CA ALA A 68 11.59 -0.35 1.03
C ALA A 68 10.74 -1.19 1.98
N THR A 69 9.43 -1.01 1.95
CA THR A 69 8.49 -1.78 2.78
C THR A 69 7.20 -2.12 2.07
N HIS A 70 6.44 -3.11 2.56
CA HIS A 70 5.15 -3.42 1.97
C HIS A 70 4.03 -2.53 2.54
N PHE A 71 3.97 -2.41 3.87
CA PHE A 71 2.90 -1.75 4.59
C PHE A 71 3.02 -0.22 4.57
N VAL A 72 1.88 0.46 4.65
CA VAL A 72 1.81 1.92 4.58
C VAL A 72 2.34 2.54 5.88
N PRO A 73 3.35 3.43 5.81
CA PRO A 73 3.88 4.10 7.01
C PRO A 73 3.15 5.40 7.34
N LYS A 74 2.41 6.00 6.40
CA LYS A 74 1.92 7.38 6.49
C LYS A 74 0.42 7.49 6.17
N LYS A 75 -0.32 8.21 7.03
CA LYS A 75 -1.78 8.37 6.91
C LYS A 75 -2.19 9.11 5.64
N GLU A 76 -1.29 9.94 5.10
CA GLU A 76 -1.41 10.71 3.86
C GLU A 76 -1.64 9.83 2.63
N PHE A 77 -1.40 8.52 2.75
CA PHE A 77 -1.58 7.51 1.70
C PHE A 77 -2.74 6.55 2.00
N ILE A 78 -3.57 6.88 2.99
CA ILE A 78 -4.79 6.13 3.33
C ILE A 78 -5.99 6.85 2.72
N VAL A 79 -6.80 6.11 1.97
CA VAL A 79 -8.06 6.61 1.42
C VAL A 79 -9.19 6.33 2.39
N TYR A 80 -9.91 7.38 2.78
CA TYR A 80 -11.16 7.27 3.52
C TYR A 80 -12.32 7.59 2.57
N GLN A 81 -13.16 6.60 2.35
CA GLN A 81 -14.35 6.65 1.52
C GLN A 81 -15.50 7.32 2.28
N ASN A 82 -16.36 8.00 1.52
CA ASN A 82 -17.63 8.54 1.99
C ASN A 82 -18.78 7.61 1.61
N ALA A 83 -20.00 7.96 2.03
CA ALA A 83 -21.22 7.24 1.65
C ALA A 83 -21.32 7.03 0.13
N PRO A 84 -21.72 5.82 -0.34
CA PRO A 84 -22.15 4.64 0.41
C PRO A 84 -21.03 3.60 0.67
N TYR A 85 -19.76 4.01 0.59
CA TYR A 85 -18.58 3.14 0.60
C TYR A 85 -17.75 3.22 1.90
N GLU A 86 -18.21 3.97 2.89
CA GLU A 86 -17.55 4.18 4.18
C GLU A 86 -17.23 2.88 4.92
N ARG A 87 -18.03 1.82 4.71
CA ARG A 87 -17.79 0.49 5.31
C ARG A 87 -16.40 -0.08 4.97
N TRP A 88 -15.84 0.31 3.82
CA TRP A 88 -14.53 -0.15 3.37
C TRP A 88 -13.39 0.48 4.18
N ASN A 89 -13.62 1.61 4.86
CA ASN A 89 -12.61 2.27 5.71
C ASN A 89 -12.19 1.40 6.89
N ASN A 90 -13.00 0.40 7.28
CA ASN A 90 -12.62 -0.52 8.35
C ASN A 90 -11.36 -1.33 7.97
N LEU A 91 -11.13 -1.61 6.67
CA LEU A 91 -9.94 -2.31 6.20
C LEU A 91 -8.66 -1.49 6.38
N ASN A 92 -8.77 -0.16 6.57
CA ASN A 92 -7.60 0.70 6.79
C ASN A 92 -6.82 0.28 8.05
N ALA A 93 -7.45 -0.39 9.01
CA ALA A 93 -6.79 -0.99 10.16
C ALA A 93 -5.62 -1.90 9.78
N PHE A 94 -5.67 -2.54 8.60
CA PHE A 94 -4.68 -3.54 8.18
C PHE A 94 -3.76 -3.05 7.05
N LEU A 95 -3.81 -1.76 6.72
CA LEU A 95 -3.00 -1.18 5.64
C LEU A 95 -1.58 -0.81 6.09
N GLY A 96 -1.36 -0.62 7.39
CA GLY A 96 -0.01 -0.38 7.88
C GLY A 96 0.04 0.20 9.27
N SER A 97 1.12 0.91 9.56
CA SER A 97 1.55 1.25 10.91
C SER A 97 1.85 2.74 11.01
N ALA A 98 1.01 3.47 11.74
CA ALA A 98 1.27 4.90 11.98
C ALA A 98 2.47 5.08 12.91
N SER A 99 2.63 4.19 13.91
CA SER A 99 3.82 4.16 14.76
C SER A 99 5.10 3.93 13.96
N PHE A 100 5.04 3.18 12.85
CA PHE A 100 6.20 3.06 11.98
C PHE A 100 6.53 4.38 11.30
N GLY A 101 5.52 5.09 10.76
CA GLY A 101 5.71 6.43 10.23
C GLY A 101 6.33 7.41 11.22
N GLU A 102 5.88 7.38 12.48
CA GLU A 102 6.41 8.22 13.57
C GLU A 102 7.86 7.86 13.93
N LEU A 103 8.23 6.58 13.86
CA LEU A 103 9.62 6.16 14.03
C LEU A 103 10.49 6.72 12.90
N LEU A 104 10.04 6.62 11.65
CA LEU A 104 10.81 7.12 10.49
C LEU A 104 11.05 8.64 10.55
N ASP A 105 10.11 9.41 11.11
CA ASP A 105 10.26 10.86 11.27
C ASP A 105 11.43 11.28 12.17
N GLN A 106 11.97 10.34 12.96
CA GLN A 106 13.09 10.60 13.87
C GLN A 106 14.46 10.54 13.16
N TYR A 107 14.52 10.14 11.89
CA TYR A 107 15.78 9.87 11.18
C TYR A 107 15.93 10.70 9.90
N HIS A 108 16.82 11.69 9.93
CA HIS A 108 17.10 12.55 8.77
C HIS A 108 17.96 11.91 7.67
N HIS A 109 18.64 10.79 7.97
CA HIS A 109 19.43 10.06 6.98
C HIS A 109 18.57 9.18 6.06
N ILE A 110 17.26 9.06 6.33
CA ILE A 110 16.30 8.42 5.42
C ILE A 110 15.95 9.40 4.30
N LYS A 111 16.33 9.06 3.07
CA LYS A 111 16.11 9.92 1.90
C LYS A 111 14.80 9.61 1.20
N GLN A 112 14.47 8.33 1.08
CA GLN A 112 13.26 7.91 0.39
C GLN A 112 12.70 6.60 0.97
N VAL A 113 11.37 6.53 1.04
CA VAL A 113 10.61 5.36 1.47
C VAL A 113 9.72 4.90 0.32
N VAL A 114 9.96 3.69 -0.17
CA VAL A 114 9.16 3.05 -1.23
C VAL A 114 8.23 2.02 -0.60
N PHE A 115 6.94 2.10 -0.88
CA PHE A 115 5.95 1.20 -0.29
C PHE A 115 4.72 0.96 -1.17
N GLY A 116 3.84 0.06 -0.70
CA GLY A 116 2.67 -0.38 -1.46
C GLY A 116 1.47 -0.70 -0.58
N HIS A 117 0.87 -1.88 -0.82
CA HIS A 117 -0.32 -2.43 -0.14
C HIS A 117 -1.64 -1.69 -0.40
N THR A 118 -1.63 -0.40 -0.69
CA THR A 118 -2.83 0.41 -0.97
C THR A 118 -3.58 0.01 -2.25
N HIS A 119 -2.94 -0.74 -3.16
CA HIS A 119 -3.40 -1.00 -4.53
C HIS A 119 -3.77 0.29 -5.30
N ARG A 120 -3.23 1.42 -4.85
CA ARG A 120 -3.46 2.74 -5.44
C ARG A 120 -2.14 3.46 -5.54
N ARG A 121 -1.86 4.00 -6.72
CA ARG A 121 -0.71 4.88 -6.92
C ARG A 121 -1.02 6.25 -6.36
N PHE A 122 -0.05 6.83 -5.69
CA PHE A 122 -0.10 8.21 -5.21
C PHE A 122 1.04 8.99 -5.84
N GLU A 123 0.79 10.29 -6.04
CA GLU A 123 1.88 11.23 -6.28
C GLU A 123 2.88 11.16 -5.12
N GLU A 124 4.15 11.36 -5.47
CA GLU A 124 5.23 11.41 -4.50
C GLU A 124 5.01 12.55 -3.53
N LYS A 125 5.29 12.31 -2.24
CA LYS A 125 5.17 13.33 -1.19
C LYS A 125 6.47 13.44 -0.43
N THR A 126 6.88 14.67 -0.12
CA THR A 126 7.96 14.91 0.83
C THR A 126 7.36 15.24 2.19
N ILE A 127 7.68 14.45 3.21
CA ILE A 127 7.17 14.59 4.58
C ILE A 127 8.39 14.57 5.50
N HIS A 128 8.57 15.63 6.32
CA HIS A 128 9.73 15.81 7.20
C HIS A 128 11.10 15.60 6.51
N GLY A 129 11.21 16.02 5.24
CA GLY A 129 12.44 15.89 4.44
C GLY A 129 12.69 14.49 3.85
N THR A 130 11.84 13.50 4.15
CA THR A 130 11.86 12.17 3.52
C THR A 130 10.89 12.13 2.34
N ILE A 131 11.33 11.57 1.22
CA ILE A 131 10.51 11.34 0.03
C ILE A 131 9.71 10.03 0.20
N TYR A 132 8.41 10.04 -0.07
CA TYR A 132 7.52 8.88 0.02
C TYR A 132 6.95 8.53 -1.35
N SER A 133 7.30 7.36 -1.85
CA SER A 133 6.90 6.86 -3.16
C SER A 133 6.00 5.62 -3.02
N CYS A 134 4.72 5.77 -3.36
CA CYS A 134 3.71 4.71 -3.28
C CYS A 134 3.16 4.37 -4.67
N ARG A 135 3.73 3.34 -5.31
CA ARG A 135 3.37 2.93 -6.67
C ARG A 135 3.02 1.44 -6.80
N PRO A 136 2.12 0.88 -5.97
CA PRO A 136 1.70 -0.52 -6.14
C PRO A 136 0.86 -0.70 -7.41
N PHE A 137 0.83 -1.94 -7.92
CA PHE A 137 -0.04 -2.31 -9.04
C PHE A 137 -1.46 -2.64 -8.59
N GLY A 138 -1.58 -3.53 -7.60
CA GLY A 138 -2.83 -4.22 -7.32
C GLY A 138 -3.17 -5.24 -8.42
N TYR A 139 -4.43 -5.64 -8.47
CA TYR A 139 -4.92 -6.60 -9.47
C TYR A 139 -5.04 -5.97 -10.85
N CYS A 140 -4.94 -6.77 -11.92
CA CYS A 140 -5.01 -6.27 -13.30
C CYS A 140 -6.24 -5.39 -13.58
N TYR A 141 -7.38 -5.71 -12.97
CA TYR A 141 -8.61 -4.93 -13.14
C TYR A 141 -8.62 -3.58 -12.39
N GLU A 142 -7.63 -3.31 -11.55
CA GLU A 142 -7.46 -2.05 -10.81
C GLU A 142 -6.55 -1.06 -11.56
N TRP A 143 -5.77 -1.54 -12.53
CA TRP A 143 -4.76 -0.77 -13.28
C TRP A 143 -5.38 0.33 -14.13
N GLN A 144 -4.58 1.37 -14.42
CA GLN A 144 -5.03 2.45 -15.31
C GLN A 144 -5.26 1.92 -16.73
N LEU A 145 -4.40 1.04 -17.23
CA LEU A 145 -4.59 0.30 -18.48
C LEU A 145 -6.00 -0.31 -18.62
N THR A 146 -6.52 -0.95 -17.56
CA THR A 146 -7.87 -1.52 -17.60
C THR A 146 -8.94 -0.45 -17.70
N ARG A 147 -8.77 0.68 -17.00
CA ARG A 147 -9.72 1.80 -17.06
C ARG A 147 -9.76 2.40 -18.46
N ASP A 148 -8.59 2.62 -19.05
CA ASP A 148 -8.44 3.15 -20.41
C ASP A 148 -9.11 2.19 -21.42
N PHE A 149 -8.82 0.88 -21.33
CA PHE A 149 -9.47 -0.14 -22.17
C PHE A 149 -11.00 -0.08 -22.13
N VAL A 150 -11.62 -0.12 -20.94
CA VAL A 150 -13.09 -0.16 -20.85
C VAL A 150 -13.75 1.15 -21.29
N GLN A 151 -13.03 2.27 -21.18
CA GLN A 151 -13.51 3.58 -21.62
C GLN A 151 -13.38 3.74 -23.14
N GLU A 152 -12.22 3.46 -23.71
CA GLU A 152 -11.94 3.59 -25.15
C GLU A 152 -12.81 2.66 -26.00
N HIS A 153 -13.08 1.46 -25.50
CA HIS A 153 -13.98 0.50 -26.14
C HIS A 153 -15.46 0.68 -25.75
N HIS A 154 -15.81 1.72 -25.00
CA HIS A 154 -17.20 2.04 -24.61
C HIS A 154 -17.94 0.86 -23.94
N LEU A 155 -17.23 0.07 -23.13
CA LEU A 155 -17.76 -1.15 -22.49
C LEU A 155 -18.55 -0.88 -21.20
N ILE A 156 -18.56 0.38 -20.75
CA ILE A 156 -19.25 0.82 -19.54
C ILE A 156 -19.93 2.18 -19.76
N GLU A 157 -21.15 2.33 -19.23
CA GLU A 157 -21.80 3.65 -19.13
C GLU A 157 -21.33 4.40 -17.88
N GLN A 158 -21.14 3.66 -16.78
CA GLN A 158 -20.63 4.18 -15.51
C GLN A 158 -19.52 3.29 -14.96
N TYR A 159 -18.47 3.90 -14.45
CA TYR A 159 -17.35 3.19 -13.86
C TYR A 159 -17.75 2.47 -12.56
N ASN A 160 -17.66 1.14 -12.56
CA ASN A 160 -17.91 0.30 -11.39
C ASN A 160 -16.80 -0.75 -11.23
N PRO A 161 -15.86 -0.55 -10.28
CA PRO A 161 -14.75 -1.47 -10.03
C PRO A 161 -15.17 -2.93 -9.83
N MET A 162 -16.31 -3.15 -9.17
CA MET A 162 -16.76 -4.50 -8.81
C MET A 162 -17.16 -5.34 -10.02
N LYS A 163 -17.48 -4.70 -11.16
CA LYS A 163 -17.90 -5.40 -12.39
C LYS A 163 -16.74 -5.65 -13.36
N LEU A 164 -15.62 -4.94 -13.20
CA LEU A 164 -14.51 -4.98 -14.16
C LEU A 164 -13.95 -6.39 -14.35
N ARG A 165 -13.78 -7.17 -13.28
CA ARG A 165 -13.26 -8.53 -13.39
C ARG A 165 -14.12 -9.45 -14.28
N THR A 166 -15.44 -9.31 -14.24
CA THR A 166 -16.35 -10.09 -15.09
C THR A 166 -16.33 -9.56 -16.52
N LEU A 167 -16.36 -8.23 -16.66
CA LEU A 167 -16.29 -7.57 -17.97
C LEU A 167 -15.03 -7.94 -18.74
N LEU A 168 -13.86 -7.90 -18.09
CA LEU A 168 -12.59 -8.29 -18.71
C LEU A 168 -12.59 -9.74 -19.20
N ARG A 169 -13.26 -10.65 -18.48
CA ARG A 169 -13.39 -12.05 -18.91
C ARG A 169 -14.29 -12.20 -20.13
N GLN A 170 -15.34 -11.40 -20.24
CA GLN A 170 -16.24 -11.40 -21.41
C GLN A 170 -15.55 -10.88 -22.67
N HIS A 171 -14.61 -9.94 -22.52
CA HIS A 171 -13.87 -9.32 -23.62
C HIS A 171 -12.40 -9.76 -23.67
N TYR A 172 -12.07 -10.96 -23.16
CA TYR A 172 -10.69 -11.39 -22.94
C TYR A 172 -9.79 -11.31 -24.17
N PRO A 173 -10.19 -11.77 -25.39
CA PRO A 173 -9.34 -11.66 -26.56
C PRO A 173 -8.93 -10.21 -26.87
N LEU A 174 -9.89 -9.30 -26.83
CA LEU A 174 -9.68 -7.88 -27.10
C LEU A 174 -8.84 -7.21 -26.01
N PHE A 175 -9.09 -7.56 -24.74
CA PHE A 175 -8.30 -7.06 -23.61
C PHE A 175 -6.85 -7.57 -23.67
N SER A 176 -6.64 -8.83 -24.04
CA SER A 176 -5.31 -9.43 -24.16
C SER A 176 -4.48 -8.75 -25.26
N GLU A 177 -5.09 -8.42 -26.39
CA GLU A 177 -4.45 -7.64 -27.45
C GLU A 177 -4.11 -6.23 -26.96
N TYR A 178 -5.07 -5.54 -26.33
CA TYR A 178 -4.84 -4.21 -25.74
C TYR A 178 -3.68 -4.22 -24.73
N GLN A 179 -3.63 -5.23 -23.85
CA GLN A 179 -2.52 -5.39 -22.91
C GLN A 179 -1.17 -5.46 -23.63
N THR A 180 -1.07 -6.22 -24.72
CA THR A 180 0.19 -6.37 -25.48
C THR A 180 0.73 -5.02 -25.98
N HIS A 181 -0.15 -4.09 -26.34
CA HIS A 181 0.24 -2.76 -26.83
C HIS A 181 0.53 -1.74 -25.72
N HIS A 182 -0.10 -1.88 -24.54
CA HIS A 182 -0.09 -0.82 -23.52
C HIS A 182 0.64 -1.20 -22.22
N LEU A 183 1.05 -2.47 -22.05
CA LEU A 183 1.61 -2.96 -20.80
C LEU A 183 2.93 -2.29 -20.40
N SER A 184 3.82 -2.02 -21.36
CA SER A 184 5.09 -1.33 -21.08
C SER A 184 4.87 0.03 -20.43
N LYS A 185 3.96 0.84 -20.99
CA LYS A 185 3.58 2.15 -20.45
C LYS A 185 2.91 2.04 -19.08
N GLU A 186 2.11 1.01 -18.83
CA GLU A 186 1.53 0.75 -17.51
C GLU A 186 2.62 0.44 -16.47
N PHE A 187 3.65 -0.31 -16.87
CA PHE A 187 4.77 -0.66 -16.00
C PHE A 187 5.69 0.53 -15.71
N GLU A 188 5.99 1.34 -16.73
CA GLU A 188 6.75 2.58 -16.57
C GLU A 188 6.10 3.51 -15.53
N LYS A 189 4.78 3.67 -15.58
CA LYS A 189 4.04 4.49 -14.60
C LYS A 189 4.15 3.96 -13.16
N ALA A 190 4.29 2.65 -12.98
CA ALA A 190 4.40 2.02 -11.67
C ALA A 190 5.82 2.01 -11.10
N MET A 191 6.83 2.23 -11.95
CA MET A 191 8.22 2.20 -11.52
C MET A 191 8.56 3.40 -10.65
N THR A 192 9.32 3.16 -9.59
CA THR A 192 9.97 4.22 -8.81
C THR A 192 11.45 4.22 -9.19
N ILE A 193 11.91 5.29 -9.81
CA ILE A 193 13.32 5.48 -10.15
C ILE A 193 13.92 6.40 -9.10
N ILE A 194 14.98 5.93 -8.45
CA ILE A 194 15.67 6.69 -7.41
C ILE A 194 17.05 7.05 -7.96
N PRO A 195 17.36 8.34 -8.18
CA PRO A 195 18.72 8.75 -8.47
C PRO A 195 19.55 8.54 -7.19
N TYR A 196 20.58 7.71 -7.27
CA TYR A 196 21.55 7.49 -6.20
C TYR A 196 22.94 7.93 -6.64
#